data_AF-A0A6D2C3H6-F1
#
_entry.id   AF-A0A6D2C3H6-F1
#
_cell.length_a   1.000
_cell.length_b   1.000
_cell.length_c   1.000
_cell.angle_alpha   90.00
_cell.angle_beta   90.00
_cell.angle_gamma   90.00
#
_symmetry.space_group_name_H-M   'P 1'
#
loop_
_entity.id
_entity.type
_entity.pdbx_description
1 polymer ?
#
loop_
_entity_poly.entity_id
_entity_poly.type
_entity_poly.pdbx_seq_one_letter_code
_entity_poly.pdbx_strand_id
1 'polypeptide(L)'
;MRDVWSFPAIAPWEKTFGKHPTQKPLALLVRLLLMASNKDSIICDPFSGSSTTGIAANLLGRQFVGIERESSFINLSIKRKGELDSKFKELESKLNDLKLLNTILQSNLT
;
A
#
# COMPACT_ATOMS: atom_id res chain seq x y z
N MET A 1 16.66 -1.99 -14.39
CA MET A 1 16.24 -1.37 -13.11
C MET A 1 17.42 -1.43 -12.15
N ARG A 2 17.67 -0.41 -11.32
CA ARG A 2 18.68 -0.52 -10.26
C ARG A 2 18.13 -1.41 -9.15
N ASP A 3 19.00 -2.17 -8.51
CA ASP A 3 18.74 -3.05 -7.37
C ASP A 3 18.72 -2.29 -6.03
N VAL A 4 19.28 -1.08 -5.99
CA VAL A 4 19.21 -0.17 -4.83
C VAL A 4 18.13 0.88 -5.05
N TRP A 5 17.13 0.92 -4.16
CA TRP A 5 16.05 1.90 -4.15
C TRP A 5 16.11 2.79 -2.91
N SER A 6 16.03 4.11 -3.13
CA SER A 6 15.95 5.10 -2.05
C SER A 6 14.48 5.43 -1.75
N PHE A 7 14.06 5.19 -0.51
CA PHE A 7 12.76 5.60 0.02
C PHE A 7 12.95 6.45 1.28
N PRO A 8 12.08 7.44 1.52
CA PRO A 8 12.05 8.11 2.82
C PRO A 8 11.58 7.14 3.92
N ALA A 9 11.87 7.49 5.16
CA ALA A 9 11.23 6.86 6.30
C ALA A 9 9.70 7.03 6.23
N ILE A 10 8.97 6.17 6.96
CA ILE A 10 7.51 6.19 7.02
C ILE A 10 7.02 7.59 7.42
N ALA A 11 6.24 8.20 6.54
CA ALA A 11 5.75 9.55 6.75
C ALA A 11 4.73 9.61 7.91
N PRO A 12 4.56 10.77 8.57
CA PRO A 12 3.60 10.91 9.68
C PRO A 12 2.16 10.52 9.32
N TRP A 13 1.72 10.83 8.09
CA TRP A 13 0.38 10.49 7.60
C TRP A 13 0.15 8.98 7.43
N GLU A 14 1.20 8.16 7.34
CA GLU A 14 1.05 6.70 7.32
C GLU A 14 0.80 6.12 8.73
N LYS A 15 0.86 6.95 9.78
CA LYS A 15 0.76 6.55 11.20
C LYS A 15 -0.46 7.18 11.90
N THR A 16 -1.44 7.68 11.15
CA THR A 16 -2.64 8.37 11.69
C THR A 16 -3.34 7.59 12.80
N PHE A 17 -3.37 6.26 12.72
CA PHE A 17 -4.06 5.40 13.70
C PHE A 17 -3.12 4.73 14.72
N GLY A 18 -1.85 5.15 14.77
CA GLY A 18 -0.80 4.53 15.57
C GLY A 18 0.31 3.93 14.70
N LYS A 19 1.34 3.40 15.36
CA LYS A 19 2.55 2.87 14.71
C LYS A 19 2.73 1.40 15.05
N HIS A 20 2.90 0.56 14.03
CA HIS A 20 3.56 -0.73 14.21
C HIS A 20 5.08 -0.51 14.27
N PRO A 21 5.82 -1.11 15.22
CA PRO A 21 7.25 -0.85 15.43
C PRO A 21 8.09 -0.90 14.14
N THR A 22 7.78 -1.89 13.29
CA THR A 22 8.45 -2.17 12.01
C THR A 22 7.51 -2.01 10.81
N GLN A 23 6.58 -1.04 10.84
CA GLN A 23 5.74 -0.74 9.69
C GLN A 23 6.60 -0.45 8.45
N LYS A 24 6.27 -1.06 7.32
CA LYS A 24 7.00 -0.81 6.07
C LYS A 24 6.43 0.45 5.39
N PRO A 25 7.26 1.28 4.70
CA PRO A 25 6.77 2.42 3.94
C PRO A 25 5.82 2.00 2.82
N LEU A 26 4.69 2.67 2.67
CA LEU A 26 3.67 2.31 1.67
C LEU A 26 4.21 2.34 0.23
N ALA A 27 5.04 3.33 -0.09
CA ALA A 27 5.63 3.47 -1.43
C ALA A 27 6.48 2.27 -1.85
N LEU A 28 7.17 1.62 -0.90
CA LEU A 28 7.95 0.41 -1.18
C LEU A 28 7.03 -0.74 -1.62
N LEU A 29 5.93 -0.96 -0.91
CA LEU A 29 5.02 -2.07 -1.19
C LEU A 29 4.25 -1.84 -2.49
N VAL A 30 3.85 -0.59 -2.76
CA VAL A 30 3.23 -0.22 -4.04
C VAL A 30 4.13 -0.57 -5.22
N ARG A 31 5.43 -0.21 -5.14
CA ARG A 31 6.40 -0.55 -6.19
C ARG A 31 6.56 -2.07 -6.36
N LEU A 32 6.71 -2.80 -5.26
CA LEU A 32 6.85 -4.26 -5.29
C LEU A 32 5.64 -4.93 -5.95
N LEU A 33 4.42 -4.53 -5.58
CA LEU A 33 3.21 -5.12 -6.15
C LEU A 33 2.99 -4.76 -7.62
N LEU A 34 3.36 -3.54 -8.04
CA LEU A 34 3.34 -3.18 -9.46
C LEU A 34 4.27 -4.08 -10.30
N MET A 35 5.41 -4.49 -9.75
CA MET A 35 6.35 -5.37 -10.44
C MET A 35 5.98 -6.86 -10.39
N ALA A 36 5.39 -7.30 -9.28
CA ALA A 36 5.22 -8.73 -8.98
C ALA A 36 3.80 -9.26 -9.21
N SER A 37 2.85 -8.44 -9.67
CA SER A 37 1.46 -8.86 -9.83
C SER A 37 0.70 -8.03 -10.85
N ASN A 38 -0.41 -8.57 -11.35
CA ASN A 38 -1.31 -7.90 -12.29
C ASN A 38 -2.52 -7.30 -11.56
N LYS A 39 -3.32 -6.50 -12.27
CA LYS A 39 -4.65 -6.08 -11.81
C LYS A 39 -5.48 -7.32 -11.44
N ASP A 40 -6.35 -7.19 -10.44
CA ASP A 40 -7.27 -8.24 -9.98
C ASP A 40 -6.58 -9.50 -9.37
N SER A 41 -5.25 -9.49 -9.24
CA SER A 41 -4.51 -10.55 -8.53
C SER A 41 -4.87 -10.58 -7.04
N ILE A 42 -4.73 -11.76 -6.42
CA ILE A 42 -4.85 -11.94 -4.97
C ILE A 42 -3.45 -11.89 -4.35
N ILE A 43 -3.23 -10.96 -3.42
CA ILE A 43 -1.98 -10.81 -2.69
C ILE A 43 -2.13 -11.44 -1.31
N CYS A 44 -1.20 -12.33 -0.94
CA CYS A 44 -1.16 -12.96 0.38
C CYS A 44 0.06 -12.46 1.18
N ASP A 45 -0.15 -12.02 2.42
CA ASP A 45 0.92 -11.66 3.35
C ASP A 45 0.72 -12.41 4.69
N PRO A 46 1.52 -13.45 4.98
CA PRO A 46 1.36 -14.24 6.20
C PRO A 46 1.84 -13.51 7.48
N PHE A 47 2.48 -12.34 7.34
CA PHE A 47 2.98 -11.52 8.45
C PHE A 47 2.57 -10.07 8.25
N SER A 48 1.27 -9.88 8.09
CA SER A 48 0.70 -8.64 7.58
C SER A 48 0.88 -7.44 8.52
N GLY A 49 1.05 -7.63 9.84
CA GLY A 49 1.31 -6.55 10.79
C GLY A 49 0.23 -5.48 10.73
N SER A 50 0.61 -4.23 10.42
CA SER A 50 -0.34 -3.13 10.17
C SER A 50 -0.95 -3.10 8.76
N SER A 51 -0.84 -4.20 8.00
CA SER A 51 -1.39 -4.39 6.65
C SER A 51 -0.92 -3.39 5.59
N THR A 52 0.32 -2.90 5.64
CA THR A 52 0.84 -2.04 4.54
C THR A 52 0.73 -2.73 3.18
N THR A 53 0.99 -4.04 3.11
CA THR A 53 0.80 -4.85 1.89
C THR A 53 -0.64 -4.82 1.39
N GLY A 54 -1.62 -4.92 2.30
CA GLY A 54 -3.04 -4.86 1.97
C GLY A 54 -3.50 -3.49 1.49
N ILE A 55 -3.03 -2.42 2.13
CA ILE A 55 -3.31 -1.05 1.67
C ILE A 55 -2.74 -0.84 0.27
N ALA A 56 -1.50 -1.27 0.01
CA ALA A 56 -0.89 -1.19 -1.31
C ALA A 56 -1.66 -2.01 -2.36
N ALA A 57 -2.05 -3.24 -2.03
CA ALA A 57 -2.82 -4.11 -2.93
C ALA A 57 -4.15 -3.47 -3.33
N ASN A 58 -4.91 -2.96 -2.35
CA ASN A 58 -6.20 -2.32 -2.63
C ASN A 58 -6.08 -1.01 -3.42
N LEU A 59 -5.08 -0.16 -3.13
CA LEU A 59 -4.78 1.03 -3.94
C LEU A 59 -4.54 0.69 -5.41
N LEU A 60 -3.95 -0.48 -5.65
CA LEU A 60 -3.60 -0.99 -6.96
C LEU A 60 -4.71 -1.84 -7.60
N GLY A 61 -5.91 -1.90 -7.03
CA GLY A 61 -7.02 -2.71 -7.56
C GLY A 61 -6.74 -4.22 -7.50
N ARG A 62 -6.08 -4.68 -6.44
CA ARG A 62 -5.82 -6.11 -6.15
C ARG A 62 -6.57 -6.53 -4.89
N GLN A 63 -6.89 -7.81 -4.81
CA GLN A 63 -7.45 -8.42 -3.60
C GLN A 63 -6.32 -8.74 -2.61
N PHE A 64 -6.65 -8.85 -1.32
CA PHE A 64 -5.66 -9.07 -0.27
C PHE A 64 -6.15 -10.06 0.79
N VAL A 65 -5.25 -10.94 1.20
CA VAL A 65 -5.40 -11.84 2.35
C VAL A 65 -4.20 -11.63 3.26
N GLY A 66 -4.44 -11.15 4.48
CA GLY A 66 -3.41 -10.92 5.50
C GLY A 66 -3.61 -11.84 6.69
N ILE A 67 -2.52 -12.42 7.19
CA ILE A 67 -2.50 -13.16 8.45
C ILE A 67 -1.68 -12.35 9.45
N GLU A 68 -2.19 -12.20 10.66
CA GLU A 68 -1.53 -11.53 11.77
C GLU A 68 -2.00 -12.19 13.07
N ARG A 69 -1.09 -12.39 14.01
CA ARG A 69 -1.38 -13.05 15.29
C ARG A 69 -1.87 -12.05 16.33
N GLU A 70 -1.27 -10.86 16.35
CA GLU A 70 -1.53 -9.86 17.38
C GLU A 70 -2.79 -9.05 17.07
N SER A 71 -3.82 -9.19 17.91
CA SER A 71 -5.12 -8.53 17.73
C SER A 71 -5.03 -7.01 17.68
N SER A 72 -4.05 -6.41 18.36
CA SER A 72 -3.77 -4.98 18.31
C SER A 72 -3.37 -4.50 16.91
N PHE A 73 -2.60 -5.30 16.17
CA PHE A 73 -2.19 -5.01 14.80
C PHE A 73 -3.28 -5.30 13.77
N ILE A 74 -4.14 -6.30 14.03
CA ILE A 74 -5.38 -6.52 13.27
C ILE A 74 -6.29 -5.29 13.39
N ASN A 75 -6.52 -4.80 14.62
CA ASN A 75 -7.34 -3.60 14.85
C ASN A 75 -6.75 -2.35 14.17
N LEU A 76 -5.42 -2.19 14.18
CA LEU A 76 -4.74 -1.13 13.44
C LEU A 76 -4.97 -1.27 11.92
N SER A 77 -4.87 -2.49 11.39
CA SER A 77 -5.09 -2.79 9.98
C SER A 77 -6.52 -2.43 9.53
N ILE A 78 -7.54 -2.78 10.33
CA ILE A 78 -8.94 -2.45 10.06
C ILE A 78 -9.14 -0.92 10.01
N LYS A 79 -8.55 -0.17 10.95
CA LYS A 79 -8.62 1.30 10.95
C LYS A 79 -7.97 1.90 9.70
N ARG A 80 -6.79 1.41 9.33
CA ARG A 80 -6.10 1.85 8.09
C ARG A 80 -6.90 1.50 6.83
N LYS A 81 -7.59 0.36 6.81
CA LYS A 81 -8.49 0.00 5.72
C LYS A 81 -9.67 0.97 5.63
N GLY A 82 -10.30 1.33 6.75
CA GLY A 82 -11.35 2.35 6.78
C GLY A 82 -10.88 3.74 6.31
N GLU A 83 -9.64 4.12 6.63
CA GLU A 83 -9.02 5.34 6.08
C GLU A 83 -8.83 5.24 4.57
N LEU A 84 -8.34 4.10 4.07
CA LEU A 84 -8.20 3.90 2.64
C LEU A 84 -9.55 4.03 1.91
N ASP A 85 -10.59 3.42 2.45
CA ASP A 85 -11.92 3.44 1.83
C ASP A 85 -12.52 4.85 1.81
N SER A 86 -12.26 5.65 2.85
CA SER A 86 -12.75 7.05 2.95
C SER A 86 -11.89 8.07 2.21
N LYS A 87 -10.58 7.81 2.05
CA LYS A 87 -9.59 8.78 1.53
C LYS A 87 -8.77 8.24 0.37
N PHE A 88 -9.33 7.34 -0.42
CA PHE A 88 -8.62 6.64 -1.50
C PHE A 88 -7.82 7.60 -2.40
N LYS A 89 -8.48 8.63 -2.94
CA LYS A 89 -7.85 9.59 -3.87
C LYS A 89 -6.75 10.42 -3.21
N GLU A 90 -6.91 10.76 -1.94
CA GLU A 90 -5.89 11.48 -1.19
C GLU A 90 -4.62 10.62 -1.04
N LEU A 91 -4.77 9.37 -0.62
CA LEU A 91 -3.64 8.45 -0.45
C LEU A 91 -2.96 8.11 -1.79
N GLU A 92 -3.75 7.86 -2.84
CA GLU A 92 -3.26 7.67 -4.21
C GLU A 92 -2.38 8.85 -4.65
N SER A 93 -2.82 10.09 -4.38
CA SER A 93 -2.09 11.31 -4.72
C SER A 93 -0.78 11.53 -3.92
N LYS A 94 -0.51 10.75 -2.88
CA LYS A 94 0.76 10.85 -2.12
C LYS A 94 1.85 9.94 -2.70
N LEU A 95 1.52 9.06 -3.65
CA LEU A 95 2.41 8.03 -4.17
C LEU A 95 2.86 8.35 -5.61
N ASN A 96 4.16 8.56 -5.81
CA ASN A 96 4.71 8.93 -7.11
C ASN A 96 4.52 7.85 -8.18
N ASP A 97 4.66 6.57 -7.81
CA ASP A 97 4.49 5.46 -8.76
C ASP A 97 3.05 5.40 -9.30
N LEU A 98 2.04 5.69 -8.48
CA LEU A 98 0.63 5.75 -8.91
C LEU A 98 0.33 6.98 -9.77
N LYS A 99 0.90 8.14 -9.42
CA LYS A 99 0.81 9.35 -10.26
C LYS A 99 1.33 9.07 -11.67
N LEU A 100 2.52 8.49 -11.76
CA LEU A 100 3.16 8.16 -13.04
C LEU A 100 2.31 7.17 -13.84
N LEU A 101 1.82 6.10 -13.19
CA LEU A 101 0.93 5.12 -13.82
C LEU A 101 -0.32 5.79 -14.41
N ASN A 102 -0.98 6.66 -13.65
CA ASN A 102 -2.17 7.37 -14.09
C ASN A 102 -1.88 8.29 -15.28
N THR A 103 -0.75 9.00 -15.29
CA THR A 103 -0.32 9.82 -16.43
C THR A 103 -0.12 8.96 -17.69
N ILE A 104 0.54 7.81 -17.57
CA ILE A 104 0.78 6.89 -18.71
C ILE A 104 -0.54 6.33 -19.24
N LEU A 105 -1.47 5.96 -18.36
CA LEU A 105 -2.77 5.44 -18.78
C LEU A 105 -3.61 6.51 -19.49
N GLN A 106 -3.56 7.76 -19.03
CA GLN A 106 -4.24 8.88 -19.68
C GLN A 106 -3.69 9.18 -21.07
N SER A 107 -2.36 9.14 -21.25
CA SER A 107 -1.74 9.37 -22.57
C SER A 107 -2.03 8.28 -23.59
N ASN A 108 -2.36 7.06 -23.16
CA ASN A 108 -2.69 5.95 -24.05
C ASN A 108 -4.16 5.94 -24.50
N LEU A 109 -4.98 6.86 -23.96
CA LEU A 109 -6.40 7.02 -24.28
C LEU A 109 -6.66 8.21 -25.23
N THR A 110 -5.63 8.99 -25.55
CA THR A 110 -5.63 10.13 -26.49
C THR A 110 -4.84 9.78 -27.74
#